data_AF-A0A820YXX6-F1
#
_entry.id   AF-A0A820YXX6-F1
#
_cell.length_a   1.000
_cell.length_b   1.000
_cell.length_c   1.000
_cell.angle_alpha   90.00
_cell.angle_beta   90.00
_cell.angle_gamma   90.00
#
_symmetry.space_group_name_H-M   'P 1'
#
loop_
_entity.id
_entity.type
_entity.pdbx_description
1 polymer ?
#
loop_
_entity_poly.entity_id
_entity_poly.type
_entity_poly.pdbx_seq_one_letter_code
_entity_poly.pdbx_strand_id
1 'polypeptide(L)'
;KTYSSEIGDVYIMTSREYDRRFSSHIIDWILFTAMASPCIVFPFFLWFKNHKMLKRSEKLWMGSALFFAIFALICDLVGFSTPYWIQIWPRVGDTTFRKLGLWQVCIAGFRNPKNYWGKVYYGCWWLYAREYKGLREDGVLTPAWFTAVQIFACFGLVFNILGCIALIVVAITRYRLSRRSMLVGCILCGCACK
;
A
#
# COMPACT_ATOMS: atom_id res chain seq x y z
N LYS A 1 28.03 -21.12 26.20
CA LYS A 1 28.55 -21.64 24.92
C LYS A 1 27.82 -22.93 24.64
N THR A 2 26.92 -22.93 23.66
CA THR A 2 26.20 -24.13 23.20
C THR A 2 26.07 -23.99 21.70
N TYR A 3 26.64 -24.93 20.96
CA TYR A 3 26.57 -24.99 19.50
C TYR A 3 25.22 -25.57 19.10
N SER A 4 24.56 -25.04 18.07
CA SER A 4 23.42 -25.70 17.43
C SER A 4 23.49 -25.49 15.92
N SER A 5 23.55 -26.60 15.19
CA SER A 5 23.69 -26.67 13.73
C SER A 5 22.30 -26.85 13.13
N GLU A 6 21.87 -25.90 12.29
CA GLU A 6 20.75 -25.94 11.34
C GLU A 6 19.41 -26.59 11.78
N ILE A 7 18.46 -25.76 12.20
CA ILE A 7 17.06 -25.65 11.75
C ILE A 7 16.62 -24.28 12.28
N GLY A 8 16.19 -23.38 11.38
CA GLY A 8 16.00 -21.95 11.65
C GLY A 8 15.37 -21.68 13.01
N ASP A 9 16.08 -20.91 13.84
CA ASP A 9 15.67 -20.60 15.21
C ASP A 9 14.22 -20.09 15.23
N VAL A 10 13.31 -20.93 15.72
CA VAL A 10 11.99 -20.50 16.15
C VAL A 10 12.23 -19.69 17.43
N TYR A 11 12.56 -18.42 17.26
CA TYR A 11 12.46 -17.47 18.36
C TYR A 11 10.98 -17.38 18.74
N ILE A 12 10.60 -18.02 19.85
CA ILE A 12 9.34 -17.76 20.54
C ILE A 12 9.46 -16.34 21.11
N MET A 13 9.26 -15.36 20.24
CA MET A 13 9.23 -13.96 20.63
C MET A 13 7.94 -13.73 21.41
N THR A 14 8.06 -13.10 22.57
CA THR A 14 6.89 -12.75 23.37
C THR A 14 6.01 -11.79 22.58
N SER A 15 4.68 -11.88 22.69
CA SER A 15 3.74 -11.01 21.95
C SER A 15 4.07 -9.53 22.12
N ARG A 16 4.57 -9.14 23.31
CA ARG A 16 5.00 -7.78 23.62
C ARG A 16 6.26 -7.33 22.86
N GLU A 17 7.20 -8.23 22.59
CA GLU A 17 8.41 -7.95 21.81
C GLU A 17 8.15 -7.95 20.31
N TYR A 18 7.22 -8.80 19.85
CA TYR A 18 6.68 -8.75 18.49
C TYR A 18 6.04 -7.38 18.21
N ASP A 19 5.13 -6.94 19.08
CA ASP A 19 4.45 -5.65 18.92
C ASP A 19 5.40 -4.45 18.94
N ARG A 20 6.53 -4.52 19.66
CA ARG A 20 7.56 -3.46 19.65
C ARG A 20 8.38 -3.40 18.36
N ARG A 21 8.58 -4.53 17.68
CA ARG A 21 9.35 -4.59 16.43
C ARG A 21 8.48 -4.36 15.19
N PHE A 22 7.21 -4.73 15.25
CA PHE A 22 6.26 -4.64 14.14
C PHE A 22 5.20 -3.54 14.34
N SER A 23 5.25 -2.77 15.43
CA SER A 23 4.55 -1.48 15.51
C SER A 23 5.16 -0.55 14.47
N SER A 24 4.40 -0.22 13.43
CA SER A 24 4.74 0.84 12.49
C SER A 24 4.89 2.15 13.26
N HIS A 25 6.12 2.46 13.66
CA HIS A 25 6.43 3.69 14.36
C HIS A 25 6.37 4.85 13.36
N ILE A 26 5.98 6.02 13.89
CA ILE A 26 5.88 7.37 13.29
C ILE A 26 6.78 7.65 12.06
N ILE A 27 7.94 7.01 11.96
CA ILE A 27 8.86 7.05 10.82
C ILE A 27 8.19 6.67 9.49
N ASP A 28 7.29 5.69 9.45
CA ASP A 28 6.60 5.32 8.20
C ASP A 28 5.71 6.47 7.72
N TRP A 29 4.93 7.07 8.64
CA TRP A 29 4.11 8.25 8.37
C TRP A 29 4.96 9.46 7.95
N ILE A 30 6.14 9.64 8.54
CA ILE A 30 7.07 10.72 8.16
C ILE A 30 7.59 10.49 6.73
N LEU A 31 8.00 9.27 6.39
CA LEU A 31 8.46 8.95 5.04
C LEU A 31 7.34 9.20 4.02
N PHE A 32 6.08 8.82 4.34
CA PHE A 32 4.91 9.11 3.51
C PHE A 32 4.64 10.62 3.33
N THR A 33 4.80 11.44 4.37
CA THR A 33 4.66 12.90 4.26
C THR A 33 5.80 13.55 3.46
N ALA A 34 7.04 13.05 3.60
CA ALA A 34 8.19 13.55 2.87
C ALA A 34 8.08 13.27 1.36
N MET A 35 7.57 12.09 0.97
CA MET A 35 7.36 11.75 -0.44
C MET A 35 6.16 12.48 -1.08
N ALA A 36 5.18 12.91 -0.29
CA ALA A 36 4.04 13.71 -0.77
C ALA A 36 4.32 15.23 -0.84
N SER A 37 5.27 15.73 -0.04
CA SER A 37 5.69 17.14 0.03
C SER A 37 6.05 17.80 -1.31
N PRO A 38 6.83 17.18 -2.23
CA PRO A 38 7.22 17.84 -3.48
C PRO A 38 6.04 18.11 -4.42
N CYS A 39 4.96 17.32 -4.35
CA CYS A 39 3.76 17.52 -5.17
C CYS A 39 2.94 18.74 -4.73
N ILE A 40 3.08 19.22 -3.48
CA ILE A 40 2.34 20.38 -2.96
C ILE A 40 3.20 21.65 -3.01
N VAL A 41 4.48 21.54 -2.65
CA VAL A 41 5.39 22.70 -2.57
C VAL A 41 5.74 23.22 -3.96
N PHE A 42 5.94 22.34 -4.94
CA PHE A 42 6.34 22.74 -6.30
C PHE A 42 5.25 23.54 -7.04
N PRO A 43 3.96 23.16 -7.02
CA PRO A 43 2.89 23.99 -7.56
C PRO A 43 2.72 25.32 -6.80
N PHE A 44 2.90 25.32 -5.48
CA PHE A 44 2.76 26.51 -4.65
C PHE A 44 3.85 27.56 -4.96
N PHE A 45 5.10 27.11 -5.16
CA PHE A 45 6.20 27.99 -5.55
C PHE A 45 6.02 28.58 -6.95
N LEU A 46 5.53 27.77 -7.89
CA LEU A 46 5.29 28.23 -9.27
C LEU A 46 4.09 29.19 -9.37
N TRP A 47 3.13 29.11 -8.45
CA TRP A 47 1.99 30.03 -8.38
C TRP A 47 2.38 31.48 -8.13
N PHE A 48 3.40 31.73 -7.29
CA PHE A 48 3.83 33.09 -6.95
C PHE A 48 4.68 33.75 -8.06
N LYS A 49 5.24 32.98 -9.00
CA LYS A 49 6.13 33.50 -10.04
C LYS A 49 5.39 33.76 -11.36
N ASN A 50 4.79 34.96 -11.46
CA ASN A 50 4.32 35.69 -12.66
C ASN A 50 3.16 35.12 -13.52
N HIS A 51 2.08 35.91 -13.59
CA HIS A 51 0.80 35.61 -14.25
C HIS A 51 0.84 35.39 -15.77
N LYS A 52 1.83 35.92 -16.49
CA LYS A 52 1.92 35.80 -17.96
C LYS A 52 2.49 34.46 -18.45
N MET A 53 3.35 33.82 -17.65
CA MET A 53 3.82 32.46 -17.94
C MET A 53 2.72 31.41 -17.74
N LEU A 54 1.75 31.66 -16.86
CA LEU A 54 0.67 30.74 -16.51
C LEU A 54 -0.20 30.28 -17.69
N LYS A 55 -0.46 31.12 -18.70
CA LYS A 55 -1.28 30.72 -19.87
C LYS A 55 -0.58 29.70 -20.78
N ARG A 56 0.74 29.81 -20.97
CA ARG A 56 1.54 28.79 -21.69
C ARG A 56 1.76 27.56 -20.82
N SER A 57 1.87 27.78 -19.51
CA SER A 57 1.95 26.75 -18.49
C SER A 57 0.69 25.88 -18.45
N GLU A 58 -0.52 26.43 -18.56
CA GLU A 58 -1.80 25.71 -18.33
C GLU A 58 -1.93 24.40 -19.11
N LYS A 59 -1.57 24.40 -20.41
CA LYS A 59 -1.59 23.18 -21.24
C LYS A 59 -0.50 22.19 -20.85
N LEU A 60 0.68 22.69 -20.44
CA LEU A 60 1.79 21.86 -19.97
C LEU A 60 1.49 21.23 -18.61
N TRP A 61 0.83 21.97 -17.69
CA TRP A 61 0.39 21.49 -16.39
C TRP A 61 -0.71 20.43 -16.49
N MET A 62 -1.68 20.60 -17.38
CA MET A 62 -2.73 19.59 -17.60
C MET A 62 -2.14 18.30 -18.19
N GLY A 63 -1.19 18.42 -19.13
CA GLY A 63 -0.49 17.27 -19.70
C GLY A 63 0.37 16.53 -18.68
N SER A 64 1.14 17.25 -17.86
CA SER A 64 1.95 16.63 -16.80
C SER A 64 1.08 16.01 -15.71
N ALA A 65 -0.01 16.66 -15.29
CA ALA A 65 -0.94 16.13 -14.31
C ALA A 65 -1.58 14.80 -14.76
N LEU A 66 -2.01 14.72 -16.02
CA LEU A 66 -2.54 13.47 -16.59
C LEU A 66 -1.49 12.36 -16.62
N PHE A 67 -0.26 12.67 -17.03
CA PHE A 67 0.84 11.70 -17.04
C PHE A 67 1.11 11.13 -15.63
N PHE A 68 1.27 11.99 -14.62
CA PHE A 68 1.53 11.55 -13.25
C PHE A 68 0.34 10.79 -12.65
N ALA A 69 -0.90 11.19 -12.95
CA ALA A 69 -2.09 10.49 -12.47
C ALA A 69 -2.19 9.07 -13.07
N ILE A 70 -1.96 8.92 -14.37
CA ILE A 70 -1.96 7.61 -15.04
C ILE A 70 -0.82 6.74 -14.51
N PHE A 71 0.38 7.30 -14.34
CA PHE A 71 1.52 6.57 -13.80
C PHE A 71 1.24 6.09 -12.36
N ALA A 72 0.70 6.96 -11.51
CA ALA A 72 0.29 6.61 -10.15
C ALA A 72 -0.76 5.48 -10.15
N LEU A 73 -1.77 5.57 -11.03
CA LEU A 73 -2.79 4.53 -11.16
C LEU A 73 -2.19 3.16 -11.54
N ILE A 74 -1.20 3.14 -12.45
CA ILE A 74 -0.50 1.91 -12.83
C ILE A 74 0.26 1.35 -11.63
N CYS A 75 1.00 2.18 -10.89
CA CYS A 75 1.72 1.75 -9.70
C CYS A 75 0.78 1.18 -8.63
N ASP A 76 -0.35 1.85 -8.37
CA ASP A 76 -1.38 1.39 -7.42
C ASP A 76 -1.97 0.04 -7.85
N LEU A 77 -2.29 -0.14 -9.13
CA LEU A 77 -2.82 -1.40 -9.67
C LEU A 77 -1.83 -2.56 -9.53
N VAL A 78 -0.54 -2.31 -9.80
CA VAL A 78 0.52 -3.30 -9.63
C VAL A 78 0.67 -3.66 -8.14
N GLY A 79 0.73 -2.66 -7.26
CA GLY A 79 0.80 -2.89 -5.81
C GLY A 79 -0.43 -3.63 -5.26
N PHE A 80 -1.62 -3.32 -5.77
CA PHE A 80 -2.88 -3.92 -5.32
C PHE A 80 -3.00 -5.39 -5.74
N SER A 81 -2.61 -5.71 -6.97
CA SER A 81 -2.74 -7.05 -7.57
C SER A 81 -1.55 -7.97 -7.29
N THR A 82 -0.40 -7.43 -6.87
CA THR A 82 0.83 -8.24 -6.75
C THR A 82 0.75 -9.24 -5.59
N PRO A 83 1.11 -10.53 -5.83
CA PRO A 83 1.23 -11.54 -4.79
C PRO A 83 2.60 -11.51 -4.07
N TYR A 84 3.41 -10.47 -4.29
CA TYR A 84 4.82 -10.38 -3.88
C TYR A 84 5.09 -9.23 -2.89
N TRP A 85 4.17 -8.96 -1.96
CA TRP A 85 4.42 -7.95 -0.91
C TRP A 85 5.54 -8.41 0.02
N ILE A 86 5.54 -9.70 0.35
CA ILE A 86 6.58 -10.34 1.14
C ILE A 86 6.93 -11.66 0.45
N GLN A 87 8.20 -11.82 0.09
CA GLN A 87 8.74 -13.05 -0.48
C GLN A 87 9.94 -13.51 0.34
N ILE A 88 9.99 -14.81 0.63
CA ILE A 88 11.15 -15.42 1.28
C ILE A 88 12.09 -16.00 0.23
N TRP A 89 13.39 -15.78 0.43
CA TRP A 89 14.43 -16.24 -0.50
C TRP A 89 14.60 -17.76 -0.41
N PRO A 90 14.69 -18.47 -1.54
CA PRO A 90 14.82 -19.93 -1.56
C PRO A 90 16.14 -20.42 -0.94
N ARG A 91 17.13 -19.55 -0.75
CA ARG A 91 18.44 -19.88 -0.16
C ARG A 91 18.38 -20.10 1.36
N VAL A 92 17.32 -19.65 2.03
CA VAL A 92 17.22 -19.63 3.50
C VAL A 92 16.54 -20.91 4.06
N GLY A 93 16.28 -21.90 3.21
CA GLY A 93 15.66 -23.19 3.58
C GLY A 93 14.15 -23.24 3.40
N ASP A 94 13.57 -24.45 3.56
CA ASP A 94 12.14 -24.70 3.42
C ASP A 94 11.35 -24.09 4.58
N THR A 95 10.93 -22.85 4.39
CA THR A 95 10.07 -22.11 5.32
C THR A 95 8.59 -22.39 5.05
N THR A 96 7.77 -22.30 6.09
CA THR A 96 6.33 -22.59 6.03
C THR A 96 5.53 -21.54 5.26
N PHE A 97 6.01 -20.31 5.14
CA PHE A 97 5.44 -19.25 4.31
C PHE A 97 6.33 -19.02 3.09
N ARG A 98 5.79 -18.97 1.87
CA ARG A 98 6.59 -18.65 0.67
C ARG A 98 6.43 -17.22 0.21
N LYS A 99 5.17 -16.82 -0.01
CA LYS A 99 4.80 -15.53 -0.59
C LYS A 99 3.50 -15.04 0.03
N LEU A 100 3.45 -13.74 0.30
CA LEU A 100 2.27 -13.05 0.77
C LEU A 100 2.06 -11.83 -0.09
N GLY A 101 0.86 -11.72 -0.66
CA GLY A 101 0.35 -10.51 -1.29
C GLY A 101 -0.79 -9.93 -0.48
N LEU A 102 -1.34 -8.83 -0.99
CA LEU A 102 -2.49 -8.18 -0.35
C LEU A 102 -3.70 -9.10 -0.28
N TRP A 103 -3.87 -9.98 -1.28
CA TRP A 103 -5.06 -10.81 -1.40
C TRP A 103 -4.83 -12.31 -1.60
N GLN A 104 -3.60 -12.73 -1.85
CA GLN A 104 -3.24 -14.14 -2.04
C GLN A 104 -2.07 -14.51 -1.15
N VAL A 105 -2.13 -15.68 -0.53
CA VAL A 105 -1.05 -16.20 0.31
C VAL A 105 -0.69 -17.63 -0.08
N CYS A 106 0.60 -17.90 -0.17
CA CYS A 106 1.15 -19.21 -0.49
C CYS A 106 1.90 -19.78 0.71
N ILE A 107 1.35 -20.87 1.26
CA ILE A 107 1.85 -21.56 2.46
C ILE A 107 2.34 -22.96 2.06
N ALA A 108 3.44 -23.39 2.66
CA ALA A 108 4.07 -24.69 2.45
C ALA A 108 4.27 -25.42 3.80
N GLY A 109 3.18 -25.66 4.54
CA GLY A 109 3.22 -26.49 5.74
C GLY A 109 3.17 -25.74 7.07
N PHE A 110 2.38 -24.68 7.15
CA PHE A 110 2.19 -23.98 8.43
C PHE A 110 1.18 -24.72 9.31
N ARG A 111 1.54 -24.94 10.59
CA ARG A 111 0.64 -25.46 11.63
C ARG A 111 0.45 -24.38 12.68
N ASN A 112 -0.79 -23.99 12.92
CA ASN A 112 -1.11 -22.95 13.89
C ASN A 112 -0.93 -23.47 15.33
N PRO A 113 -0.05 -22.87 16.16
CA PRO A 113 0.18 -23.30 17.55
C PRO A 113 -1.04 -23.16 18.45
N LYS A 114 -1.94 -22.22 18.13
CA LYS A 114 -3.17 -21.98 18.91
C LYS A 114 -4.24 -23.06 18.69
N ASN A 115 -4.13 -23.83 17.60
CA ASN A 115 -5.11 -24.84 17.25
C ASN A 115 -4.68 -26.23 17.76
N TYR A 116 -5.37 -26.73 18.78
CA TYR A 116 -5.15 -28.06 19.36
C TYR A 116 -5.33 -29.21 18.37
N TRP A 117 -6.14 -29.02 17.32
CA TRP A 117 -6.41 -30.04 16.29
C TRP A 117 -5.28 -30.16 15.26
N GLY A 118 -4.35 -29.19 15.21
CA GLY A 118 -3.10 -29.35 14.47
C GLY A 118 -3.22 -29.41 12.94
N LYS A 119 -4.25 -28.79 12.35
CA LYS A 119 -4.39 -28.71 10.89
C LYS A 119 -3.18 -28.02 10.25
N VAL A 120 -2.65 -28.61 9.18
CA VAL A 120 -1.51 -28.09 8.44
C VAL A 120 -1.98 -27.51 7.11
N TYR A 121 -1.53 -26.29 6.80
CA TYR A 121 -1.99 -25.52 5.65
C TYR A 121 -0.96 -25.55 4.52
N TYR A 122 -1.44 -25.82 3.30
CA TYR A 122 -0.63 -25.93 2.09
C TYR A 122 -1.33 -25.30 0.89
N GLY A 123 -0.53 -24.77 -0.03
CA GLY A 123 -0.96 -24.24 -1.31
C GLY A 123 -1.09 -22.72 -1.35
N CYS A 124 -1.44 -22.24 -2.53
CA CYS A 124 -1.72 -20.84 -2.79
C CYS A 124 -3.23 -20.63 -2.84
N TRP A 125 -3.75 -19.86 -1.89
CA TRP A 125 -5.17 -19.57 -1.82
C TRP A 125 -5.41 -18.08 -1.65
N TRP A 126 -6.62 -17.66 -2.00
CA TRP A 126 -7.13 -16.35 -1.66
C TRP A 126 -7.11 -16.15 -0.14
N LEU A 127 -6.67 -14.99 0.33
CA LEU A 127 -6.51 -14.68 1.76
C LEU A 127 -7.83 -14.85 2.53
N TYR A 128 -8.96 -14.52 1.88
CA TYR A 128 -10.28 -14.65 2.48
C TYR A 128 -10.95 -16.00 2.24
N ALA A 129 -10.23 -17.01 1.71
CA ALA A 129 -10.76 -18.35 1.50
C ALA A 129 -11.26 -18.98 2.82
N ARG A 130 -12.29 -19.84 2.71
CA ARG A 130 -12.90 -20.55 3.85
C ARG A 130 -11.87 -21.40 4.61
N GLU A 131 -10.91 -21.97 3.89
CA GLU A 131 -9.83 -22.78 4.44
C GLU A 131 -9.03 -22.03 5.50
N TYR A 132 -8.76 -20.74 5.29
CA TYR A 132 -7.96 -19.89 6.17
C TYR A 132 -8.78 -19.13 7.21
N LYS A 133 -10.07 -19.45 7.39
CA LYS A 133 -10.93 -18.77 8.37
C LYS A 133 -10.34 -18.83 9.78
N GLY A 134 -9.88 -20.01 10.22
CA GLY A 134 -9.26 -20.17 11.54
C GLY A 134 -8.00 -19.32 11.73
N LEU A 135 -7.13 -19.24 10.71
CA LEU A 135 -5.92 -18.40 10.78
C LEU A 135 -6.22 -16.90 10.85
N ARG A 136 -7.34 -16.48 10.27
CA ARG A 136 -7.80 -15.09 10.26
C ARG A 136 -8.35 -14.69 11.63
N GLU A 137 -9.20 -15.52 12.19
CA GLU A 137 -9.79 -15.32 13.53
C GLU A 137 -8.71 -15.29 14.62
N ASP A 138 -7.67 -16.10 14.47
CA ASP A 138 -6.53 -16.12 15.38
C ASP A 138 -5.54 -14.94 15.21
N GLY A 139 -5.77 -14.07 14.23
CA GLY A 139 -4.97 -12.89 13.93
C GLY A 139 -3.61 -13.17 13.27
N VAL A 140 -3.39 -14.39 12.74
CA VAL A 140 -2.09 -14.78 12.15
C VAL A 140 -1.90 -14.19 10.76
N LEU A 141 -2.94 -14.26 9.90
CA LEU A 141 -2.88 -13.79 8.52
C LEU A 141 -3.34 -12.33 8.35
N THR A 142 -4.30 -11.88 9.18
CA THR A 142 -4.90 -10.54 9.07
C THR A 142 -4.85 -9.81 10.41
N PRO A 143 -3.66 -9.39 10.85
CA PRO A 143 -3.57 -8.45 11.95
C PRO A 143 -4.31 -7.14 11.58
N ALA A 144 -4.73 -6.37 12.59
CA ALA A 144 -5.53 -5.17 12.39
C ALA A 144 -4.84 -4.14 11.47
N TRP A 145 -3.52 -3.99 11.58
CA TRP A 145 -2.74 -3.11 10.71
C TRP A 145 -2.79 -3.53 9.24
N PHE A 146 -2.73 -4.84 8.95
CA PHE A 146 -2.74 -5.34 7.58
C PHE A 146 -4.12 -5.16 6.95
N THR A 147 -5.18 -5.34 7.75
CA THR A 147 -6.55 -5.05 7.34
C THR A 147 -6.73 -3.56 7.03
N ALA A 148 -6.14 -2.67 7.82
CA ALA A 148 -6.16 -1.24 7.55
C ALA A 148 -5.46 -0.91 6.21
N VAL A 149 -4.30 -1.52 5.92
CA VAL A 149 -3.60 -1.35 4.64
C VAL A 149 -4.47 -1.80 3.46
N GLN A 150 -5.20 -2.92 3.57
CA GLN A 150 -6.13 -3.36 2.54
C GLN A 150 -7.25 -2.34 2.28
N ILE A 151 -7.82 -1.78 3.34
CA ILE A 151 -8.88 -0.77 3.26
C ILE A 151 -8.34 0.52 2.60
N PHE A 152 -7.19 1.02 3.05
CA PHE A 152 -6.56 2.21 2.47
C PHE A 152 -6.15 2.00 1.01
N ALA A 153 -5.63 0.83 0.64
CA ALA A 153 -5.30 0.51 -0.74
C ALA A 153 -6.56 0.50 -1.64
N CYS A 154 -7.68 -0.05 -1.15
CA CYS A 154 -8.97 0.03 -1.85
C CYS A 154 -9.44 1.47 -2.04
N PHE A 155 -9.44 2.29 -0.98
CA PHE A 155 -9.86 3.69 -1.06
C PHE A 155 -8.95 4.52 -1.97
N GLY A 156 -7.63 4.36 -1.84
CA GLY A 156 -6.63 5.03 -2.68
C GLY A 156 -6.85 4.74 -4.15
N LEU A 157 -7.05 3.46 -4.52
CA LEU A 157 -7.34 3.05 -5.89
C LEU A 157 -8.64 3.68 -6.42
N VAL A 158 -9.71 3.71 -5.62
CA VAL A 158 -10.99 4.35 -6.01
C VAL A 158 -10.81 5.86 -6.22
N PHE A 159 -10.15 6.55 -5.29
CA PHE A 159 -9.92 7.99 -5.42
C PHE A 159 -9.03 8.35 -6.60
N ASN A 160 -8.00 7.53 -6.89
CA ASN A 160 -7.12 7.74 -8.04
C ASN A 160 -7.89 7.56 -9.37
N ILE A 161 -8.74 6.54 -9.48
CA ILE A 161 -9.62 6.36 -10.65
C ILE A 161 -10.58 7.55 -10.82
N LEU A 162 -11.25 7.99 -9.76
CA LEU A 162 -12.16 9.14 -9.81
C LEU A 162 -11.42 10.44 -10.17
N GLY A 163 -10.21 10.64 -9.62
CA GLY A 163 -9.34 11.76 -9.94
C GLY A 163 -8.92 11.79 -11.41
N CYS A 164 -8.55 10.63 -11.97
CA CYS A 164 -8.25 10.50 -13.40
C CYS A 164 -9.45 10.84 -14.28
N ILE A 165 -10.65 10.32 -13.95
CA ILE A 165 -11.88 10.62 -14.69
C ILE A 165 -12.16 12.13 -14.65
N ALA A 166 -12.07 12.77 -13.48
CA ALA A 166 -12.29 14.20 -13.33
C ALA A 166 -11.29 15.02 -14.16
N LEU A 167 -10.00 14.66 -14.15
CA LEU A 167 -8.96 15.34 -14.95
C LEU A 167 -9.21 15.20 -16.46
N ILE A 168 -9.64 14.03 -16.93
CA ILE A 168 -9.98 13.77 -18.34
C ILE A 168 -11.20 14.62 -18.75
N VAL A 169 -12.25 14.65 -17.92
CA VAL A 169 -13.44 15.47 -18.20
C VAL A 169 -13.08 16.95 -18.31
N VAL A 170 -12.25 17.47 -17.40
CA VAL A 170 -11.77 18.86 -17.43
C VAL A 170 -10.91 19.14 -18.68
N ALA A 171 -10.06 18.18 -19.07
CA ALA A 171 -9.24 18.32 -20.28
C ALA A 171 -10.09 18.39 -21.56
N ILE A 172 -11.14 17.57 -21.67
CA ILE A 172 -12.05 17.51 -22.84
C ILE A 172 -12.98 18.73 -22.87
N THR A 173 -13.64 19.03 -21.76
CA THR A 173 -14.65 20.10 -21.70
C THR A 173 -14.05 21.50 -21.71
N ARG A 174 -12.71 21.63 -21.64
CA ARG A 174 -11.99 22.91 -21.55
C ARG A 174 -12.58 23.82 -20.47
N TYR A 175 -13.25 23.24 -19.47
CA TYR A 175 -13.86 24.02 -18.40
C TYR A 175 -12.74 24.83 -17.78
N ARG A 176 -12.90 26.15 -17.70
CA ARG A 176 -12.02 27.00 -16.89
C ARG A 176 -12.25 26.58 -15.45
N LEU A 177 -11.59 25.50 -15.04
CA LEU A 177 -11.69 24.96 -13.71
C LEU A 177 -11.11 26.03 -12.80
N SER A 178 -12.01 26.72 -12.10
CA SER A 178 -11.64 27.79 -11.20
C SER A 178 -10.59 27.25 -10.24
N ARG A 179 -9.48 27.99 -10.15
CA ARG A 179 -8.29 27.82 -9.29
C ARG A 179 -8.52 27.20 -7.90
N ARG A 180 -9.75 27.25 -7.38
CA ARG A 180 -10.18 26.65 -6.10
C ARG A 180 -10.37 25.13 -6.16
N SER A 181 -10.76 24.52 -7.27
CA SER A 181 -11.08 23.09 -7.31
C SER A 181 -9.85 22.17 -7.35
N MET A 182 -8.71 22.62 -7.88
CA MET A 182 -7.44 21.85 -7.83
C MET A 182 -6.85 21.81 -6.42
N LEU A 183 -6.96 22.91 -5.66
CA LEU A 183 -6.59 22.93 -4.24
C LEU A 183 -7.48 21.96 -3.44
N VAL A 184 -8.78 21.92 -3.73
CA VAL A 184 -9.69 20.96 -3.07
C VAL A 184 -9.38 19.51 -3.46
N GLY A 185 -8.99 19.22 -4.71
CA GLY A 185 -8.56 17.88 -5.14
C GLY A 185 -7.25 17.41 -4.50
N CYS A 186 -6.23 18.27 -4.42
CA CYS A 186 -4.96 17.94 -3.76
C CYS A 186 -5.12 17.80 -2.24
N ILE A 187 -5.97 18.61 -1.61
CA ILE A 187 -6.27 18.50 -0.17
C ILE A 187 -7.10 17.23 0.12
N LEU A 188 -8.10 16.90 -0.71
CA LEU A 188 -8.90 15.69 -0.53
C LEU A 188 -8.10 14.41 -0.78
N CYS A 189 -7.17 14.39 -1.74
CA CYS A 189 -6.28 13.24 -1.97
C CYS A 189 -5.26 13.07 -0.83
N GLY A 190 -4.81 14.17 -0.21
CA GLY A 190 -3.99 14.15 1.01
C GLY A 190 -4.75 13.76 2.29
N CYS A 191 -6.07 13.93 2.31
CA CYS A 191 -6.94 13.55 3.42
C CYS A 191 -7.47 12.10 3.32
N ALA A 192 -7.48 11.51 2.13
CA ALA A 192 -7.86 10.10 1.93
C ALA A 192 -6.80 9.09 2.44
N CYS A 193 -5.62 9.58 2.83
CA CYS A 193 -4.50 8.76 3.32
C CYS A 193 -4.03 9.20 4.73
N LYS A 194 -5.00 9.48 5.62
CA LYS A 194 -4.77 9.66 7.05
C LYS A 194 -5.67 8.72 7.84
#